data_AF-A0A7C2A3L0-F1
#
_entry.id   AF-A0A7C2A3L0-F1
#
_cell.length_a   1.000
_cell.length_b   1.000
_cell.length_c   1.000
_cell.angle_alpha   90.00
_cell.angle_beta   90.00
_cell.angle_gamma   90.00
#
_symmetry.space_group_name_H-M   'P 1'
#
loop_
_entity.id
_entity.type
_entity.pdbx_description
1 polymer ?
#
loop_
_entity_poly.entity_id
_entity_poly.type
_entity_poly.pdbx_seq_one_letter_code
_entity_poly.pdbx_strand_id
1 'polypeptide(L)'
;MNKKTIFAGLIIIIILFLLVISFYGFTGKKREEKRVYMRIFPSKFYIQEGDKKEIKLELKLNSVPFSSKINWSVESTGNTGKLVFKKDSSTDENGVASAIYFAPDDVNEMEHRVRIIATSKINGKLYSAETTAIIYPFLHETKIKIESERKKMIAGETIFLKAYLFSGDEEWKPMKNKNIVWKFYINDTLFMEKKTRTDELGISDLPFFYSNVEKNVSVKIVAEFERNLSGIDDFEGCSSEMNVIIIPEKLGDFPVVLIHGWSGGITDALLNYTWWNLTQKLVKNGYRVLDFDVTKKGVQWLVYEPDWFEHHIPWIAWKVCEKIKEALILNGYSPNQTIDIVAHSMGGLVARFIAEHYMEDVDYWNKNWNGTGYPWYGDGDADITIGAFQIDDLIVVGTPCHGVPPNVNESFLRSIIKYAYFPWWVGPIPDMIYNSPFLEAMGYNGSDLIDYYGVGGDIGIIIGDYPVDFDGDGIAHYSDGLCPTESPYLEGKPLYILEGKAWPLGEEDHMSLIAINDKVHEYILKHLIN
;
A
#
# COMPACT_ATOMS: atom_id res chain seq x y z
N MET A 1 -110.27 26.17 -45.28
CA MET A 1 -108.85 26.26 -44.87
C MET A 1 -108.02 26.81 -46.03
N ASN A 2 -107.22 27.83 -45.78
CA ASN A 2 -106.65 28.72 -46.81
C ASN A 2 -105.47 28.05 -47.54
N LYS A 3 -105.50 27.96 -48.88
CA LYS A 3 -104.48 27.28 -49.71
C LYS A 3 -103.05 27.82 -49.54
N LYS A 4 -102.89 29.07 -49.07
CA LYS A 4 -101.59 29.69 -48.81
C LYS A 4 -100.86 29.11 -47.58
N THR A 5 -101.58 28.61 -46.58
CA THR A 5 -100.99 28.07 -45.34
C THR A 5 -100.42 26.66 -45.53
N ILE A 6 -101.01 25.88 -46.43
CA ILE A 6 -100.56 24.52 -46.76
C ILE A 6 -99.25 24.56 -47.59
N PHE A 7 -99.11 25.53 -48.49
CA PHE A 7 -97.93 25.67 -49.34
C PHE A 7 -96.69 26.16 -48.55
N ALA A 8 -96.88 27.07 -47.59
CA ALA A 8 -95.79 27.52 -46.70
C ALA A 8 -95.32 26.40 -45.76
N GLY A 9 -96.23 25.57 -45.25
CA GLY A 9 -95.88 24.41 -44.43
C GLY A 9 -95.06 23.36 -45.18
N LEU A 10 -95.37 23.11 -46.46
CA LEU A 10 -94.63 22.14 -47.28
C LEU A 10 -93.20 22.59 -47.58
N ILE A 11 -92.99 23.89 -47.83
CA ILE A 11 -91.65 24.45 -48.08
C ILE A 11 -90.79 24.37 -46.82
N ILE A 12 -91.36 24.66 -45.64
CA ILE A 12 -90.65 24.53 -44.37
C ILE A 12 -90.25 23.08 -44.10
N ILE A 13 -91.14 22.12 -44.37
CA ILE A 13 -90.83 20.69 -44.23
C ILE A 13 -89.73 20.26 -45.20
N ILE A 14 -89.74 20.71 -46.46
CA ILE A 14 -88.70 20.38 -47.45
C ILE A 14 -87.36 21.00 -47.05
N ILE A 15 -87.34 22.25 -46.55
CA ILE A 15 -86.13 22.90 -46.07
C ILE A 15 -85.58 22.18 -44.82
N LEU A 16 -86.44 21.77 -43.89
CA LEU A 16 -86.05 20.95 -42.74
C LEU A 16 -85.52 19.57 -43.19
N PHE A 17 -86.13 18.95 -44.18
CA PHE A 17 -85.70 17.65 -44.71
C PHE A 17 -84.33 17.78 -45.41
N LEU A 18 -84.11 18.84 -46.18
CA LEU A 18 -82.82 19.14 -46.82
C LEU A 18 -81.74 19.53 -45.80
N LEU A 19 -82.09 20.24 -44.73
CA LEU A 19 -81.18 20.52 -43.61
C LEU A 19 -80.81 19.25 -42.86
N VAL A 20 -81.76 18.34 -42.61
CA VAL A 20 -81.49 17.03 -41.98
C VAL A 20 -80.62 16.16 -42.88
N ILE A 21 -80.85 16.14 -44.20
CA ILE A 21 -80.01 15.40 -45.16
C ILE A 21 -78.61 16.01 -45.25
N SER A 22 -78.49 17.34 -45.22
CA SER A 22 -77.20 18.06 -45.16
C SER A 22 -76.43 17.74 -43.87
N PHE A 23 -77.14 17.71 -42.72
CA PHE A 23 -76.56 17.41 -41.41
C PHE A 23 -76.17 15.92 -41.27
N TYR A 24 -76.95 15.01 -41.87
CA TYR A 24 -76.62 13.57 -41.94
C TYR A 24 -75.52 13.28 -42.98
N GLY A 25 -75.46 14.03 -44.08
CA GLY A 25 -74.41 13.93 -45.10
C GLY A 25 -73.03 14.35 -44.58
N PHE A 26 -72.98 15.28 -43.63
CA PHE A 26 -71.74 15.73 -42.98
C PHE A 26 -71.27 14.84 -41.82
N THR A 27 -72.14 14.02 -41.24
CA THR A 27 -71.82 13.18 -40.07
C THR A 27 -71.45 11.72 -40.42
N GLY A 28 -71.40 11.39 -41.71
CA GLY A 28 -71.28 10.02 -42.20
C GLY A 28 -69.93 9.56 -42.77
N LYS A 29 -68.87 10.37 -42.79
CA LYS A 29 -67.52 9.80 -43.00
C LYS A 29 -66.97 9.36 -41.64
N LYS A 30 -67.26 8.11 -41.26
CA LYS A 30 -66.44 7.41 -40.27
C LYS A 30 -64.98 7.64 -40.69
N ARG A 31 -64.24 8.45 -39.94
CA ARG A 31 -62.78 8.49 -40.04
C ARG A 31 -62.36 7.04 -39.78
N GLU A 32 -61.93 6.33 -40.82
CA GLU A 32 -61.22 5.07 -40.61
C GLU A 32 -60.12 5.38 -39.59
N GLU A 33 -60.19 4.76 -38.42
CA GLU A 33 -59.11 4.80 -37.44
C GLU A 33 -57.90 4.15 -38.12
N LYS A 34 -57.02 5.00 -38.64
CA LYS A 34 -55.79 4.56 -39.26
C LYS A 34 -54.93 3.91 -38.18
N ARG A 35 -54.75 2.59 -38.26
CA ARG A 35 -53.87 1.84 -37.37
C ARG A 35 -52.45 1.91 -37.92
N VAL A 36 -51.60 2.68 -37.25
CA VAL A 36 -50.16 2.72 -37.53
C VAL A 36 -49.48 1.68 -36.67
N TYR A 37 -48.75 0.78 -37.31
CA TYR A 37 -47.88 -0.18 -36.64
C TYR A 37 -46.44 0.17 -36.97
N MET A 38 -45.66 0.48 -35.92
CA MET A 38 -44.26 0.86 -36.02
C MET A 38 -43.49 0.03 -35.00
N ARG A 39 -42.48 -0.73 -35.45
CA ARG A 39 -41.69 -1.60 -34.57
C ARG A 39 -40.26 -1.71 -35.04
N ILE A 40 -39.32 -1.65 -34.09
CA ILE A 40 -37.90 -1.94 -34.34
C ILE A 40 -37.61 -3.39 -33.97
N PHE A 41 -36.80 -4.05 -34.79
CA PHE A 41 -36.31 -5.40 -34.61
C PHE A 41 -34.78 -5.46 -34.66
N PRO A 42 -34.13 -6.15 -33.71
CA PRO A 42 -34.72 -6.69 -32.47
C PRO A 42 -35.20 -5.54 -31.54
N SER A 43 -36.10 -5.84 -30.59
CA SER A 43 -36.60 -4.85 -29.61
C SER A 43 -35.66 -4.63 -28.42
N LYS A 44 -34.75 -5.58 -28.20
CA LYS A 44 -33.64 -5.52 -27.26
C LYS A 44 -32.53 -6.39 -27.81
N PHE A 45 -31.28 -5.95 -27.71
CA PHE A 45 -30.14 -6.76 -28.10
C PHE A 45 -28.90 -6.48 -27.23
N TYR A 46 -28.01 -7.45 -27.20
CA TYR A 46 -26.71 -7.39 -26.54
C TYR A 46 -25.63 -7.34 -27.60
N ILE A 47 -24.61 -6.53 -27.37
CA ILE A 47 -23.50 -6.31 -28.29
C ILE A 47 -22.24 -5.97 -27.51
N GLN A 48 -21.07 -6.40 -27.98
CA GLN A 48 -19.81 -5.97 -27.38
C GLN A 48 -19.50 -4.52 -27.81
N GLU A 49 -18.67 -3.82 -27.04
CA GLU A 49 -18.09 -2.56 -27.50
C GLU A 49 -17.30 -2.74 -28.81
N GLY A 50 -17.18 -1.65 -29.60
CA GLY A 50 -16.59 -1.64 -30.95
C GLY A 50 -17.38 -2.40 -32.02
N ASP A 51 -18.28 -3.30 -31.60
CA ASP A 51 -19.01 -4.19 -32.48
C ASP A 51 -20.23 -3.51 -33.13
N LYS A 52 -20.86 -4.20 -34.11
CA LYS A 52 -22.00 -3.63 -34.84
C LYS A 52 -23.18 -4.59 -35.02
N LYS A 53 -24.40 -4.02 -35.01
CA LYS A 53 -25.65 -4.76 -35.19
C LYS A 53 -26.57 -4.07 -36.19
N GLU A 54 -27.14 -4.85 -37.10
CA GLU A 54 -28.23 -4.37 -37.95
C GLU A 54 -29.54 -4.29 -37.15
N ILE A 55 -30.21 -3.14 -37.23
CA ILE A 55 -31.56 -2.90 -36.73
C ILE A 55 -32.49 -2.60 -37.89
N LYS A 56 -33.72 -3.10 -37.82
CA LYS A 56 -34.75 -2.92 -38.85
C LYS A 56 -35.99 -2.30 -38.23
N LEU A 57 -36.50 -1.25 -38.85
CA LEU A 57 -37.80 -0.68 -38.56
C LEU A 57 -38.82 -1.21 -39.56
N GLU A 58 -39.95 -1.71 -39.06
CA GLU A 58 -41.13 -2.02 -39.87
C GLU A 58 -42.21 -0.96 -39.62
N LEU A 59 -42.73 -0.37 -40.70
CA LEU A 59 -43.80 0.63 -40.68
C LEU A 59 -44.95 0.20 -41.59
N LYS A 60 -46.11 -0.03 -40.98
CA LYS A 60 -47.35 -0.39 -41.68
C LYS A 60 -48.47 0.59 -41.33
N LEU A 61 -49.23 0.98 -42.36
CA LEU A 61 -50.46 1.76 -42.22
C LEU A 61 -51.62 0.88 -42.65
N ASN A 62 -52.56 0.61 -41.74
CA ASN A 62 -53.70 -0.28 -42.01
C ASN A 62 -53.27 -1.66 -42.56
N SER A 63 -52.18 -2.22 -41.99
CA SER A 63 -51.58 -3.50 -42.39
C SER A 63 -50.88 -3.53 -43.76
N VAL A 64 -50.70 -2.39 -44.43
CA VAL A 64 -49.96 -2.27 -45.70
C VAL A 64 -48.62 -1.58 -45.46
N PRO A 65 -47.51 -2.01 -46.10
CA PRO A 65 -46.25 -1.28 -46.17
C PRO A 65 -46.42 0.23 -46.38
N PHE A 66 -45.72 1.04 -45.59
CA PHE A 66 -45.80 2.49 -45.70
C PHE A 66 -44.43 3.11 -45.84
N SER A 67 -44.21 3.83 -46.94
CA SER A 67 -42.98 4.60 -47.19
C SER A 67 -43.05 5.96 -46.51
N SER A 68 -42.09 6.24 -45.62
CA SER A 68 -42.00 7.48 -44.86
C SER A 68 -40.55 7.75 -44.44
N LYS A 69 -40.21 9.03 -44.29
CA LYS A 69 -38.95 9.45 -43.69
C LYS A 69 -38.95 9.11 -42.19
N ILE A 70 -37.85 8.53 -41.74
CA ILE A 70 -37.61 8.15 -40.36
C ILE A 70 -36.56 9.08 -39.77
N ASN A 71 -36.84 9.65 -38.60
CA ASN A 71 -35.86 10.37 -37.81
C ASN A 71 -35.43 9.46 -36.64
N TRP A 72 -34.14 9.18 -36.57
CA TRP A 72 -33.55 8.35 -35.52
C TRP A 72 -32.91 9.24 -34.45
N SER A 73 -33.10 8.90 -33.19
CA SER A 73 -32.31 9.41 -32.07
C SER A 73 -31.66 8.26 -31.30
N VAL A 74 -30.50 8.54 -30.72
CA VAL A 74 -29.77 7.61 -29.85
C VAL A 74 -29.53 8.34 -28.54
N GLU A 75 -29.91 7.72 -27.43
CA GLU A 75 -29.90 8.32 -26.10
C GLU A 75 -29.19 7.39 -25.11
N SER A 76 -28.29 7.95 -24.31
CA SER A 76 -27.58 7.26 -23.23
C SER A 76 -27.13 8.27 -22.17
N THR A 77 -26.77 7.79 -20.98
CA THR A 77 -26.06 8.58 -19.95
C THR A 77 -24.59 8.81 -20.30
N GLY A 78 -24.03 8.05 -21.24
CA GLY A 78 -22.65 8.15 -21.71
C GLY A 78 -22.54 8.15 -23.24
N ASN A 79 -21.46 7.55 -23.76
CA ASN A 79 -21.22 7.48 -25.20
C ASN A 79 -22.32 6.66 -25.88
N THR A 80 -23.01 7.25 -26.86
CA THR A 80 -24.13 6.62 -27.54
C THR A 80 -23.71 5.64 -28.64
N GLY A 81 -22.45 5.65 -29.09
CA GLY A 81 -22.04 5.03 -30.34
C GLY A 81 -22.62 5.79 -31.54
N LYS A 82 -22.82 5.11 -32.68
CA LYS A 82 -23.34 5.75 -33.91
C LYS A 82 -24.27 4.86 -34.73
N LEU A 83 -25.20 5.49 -35.44
CA LEU A 83 -26.05 4.84 -36.45
C LEU A 83 -25.58 5.21 -37.86
N VAL A 84 -25.47 4.21 -38.74
CA VAL A 84 -25.19 4.38 -40.16
C VAL A 84 -26.30 3.76 -40.99
N PHE A 85 -26.84 4.51 -41.95
CA PHE A 85 -27.98 4.10 -42.75
C PHE A 85 -27.51 3.49 -44.09
N LYS A 86 -28.10 2.35 -44.49
CA LYS A 86 -27.76 1.68 -45.77
C LYS A 86 -28.32 2.41 -47.01
N LYS A 87 -29.37 3.22 -46.83
CA LYS A 87 -30.02 4.10 -47.82
C LYS A 87 -30.45 5.38 -47.10
N ASP A 88 -31.04 6.34 -47.81
CA ASP A 88 -31.75 7.47 -47.19
C ASP A 88 -32.62 6.98 -46.03
N SER A 89 -32.62 7.70 -44.90
CA SER A 89 -33.34 7.32 -43.67
C SER A 89 -34.86 7.35 -43.86
N SER A 90 -35.37 6.39 -44.62
CA SER A 90 -36.75 6.25 -45.06
C SER A 90 -37.07 4.76 -45.23
N THR A 91 -38.34 4.40 -45.06
CA THR A 91 -38.81 3.03 -45.33
C THR A 91 -38.95 2.79 -46.84
N ASP A 92 -38.54 1.60 -47.27
CA ASP A 92 -38.63 1.13 -48.66
C ASP A 92 -40.07 0.77 -49.07
N GLU A 93 -40.22 0.19 -50.27
CA GLU A 93 -41.51 -0.29 -50.80
C GLU A 93 -42.17 -1.37 -49.96
N ASN A 94 -41.40 -2.04 -49.09
CA ASN A 94 -41.89 -3.04 -48.14
C ASN A 94 -42.18 -2.43 -46.76
N GLY A 95 -42.03 -1.11 -46.60
CA GLY A 95 -42.24 -0.42 -45.34
C GLY A 95 -41.10 -0.66 -44.35
N VAL A 96 -39.90 -1.01 -44.84
CA VAL A 96 -38.74 -1.36 -44.01
C VAL A 96 -37.64 -0.31 -44.13
N ALA A 97 -37.12 0.17 -43.00
CA ALA A 97 -35.90 0.96 -42.94
C ALA A 97 -34.82 0.18 -42.17
N SER A 98 -33.59 0.13 -42.69
CA SER A 98 -32.48 -0.59 -42.05
C SER A 98 -31.37 0.38 -41.67
N ALA A 99 -30.85 0.23 -40.46
CA ALA A 99 -29.68 0.94 -39.97
C ALA A 99 -28.69 -0.04 -39.34
N ILE A 100 -27.41 0.30 -39.35
CA ILE A 100 -26.36 -0.42 -38.62
C ILE A 100 -26.02 0.44 -37.41
N TYR A 101 -26.25 -0.09 -36.22
CA TYR A 101 -25.76 0.47 -34.98
C TYR A 101 -24.34 -0.01 -34.72
N PHE A 102 -23.44 0.93 -34.45
CA PHE A 102 -22.08 0.68 -33.98
C PHE A 102 -22.04 1.07 -32.50
N ALA A 103 -21.66 0.13 -31.65
CA ALA A 103 -21.43 0.38 -30.24
C ALA A 103 -20.31 1.43 -30.06
N PRO A 104 -20.25 2.13 -28.90
CA PRO A 104 -19.06 2.86 -28.49
C PRO A 104 -17.81 1.98 -28.57
N ASP A 105 -16.66 2.58 -28.85
CA ASP A 105 -15.38 1.86 -28.90
C ASP A 105 -14.85 1.48 -27.50
N ASP A 106 -15.39 2.08 -26.44
CA ASP A 106 -15.03 1.84 -25.02
C ASP A 106 -16.27 2.08 -24.12
N VAL A 107 -16.56 1.14 -23.21
CA VAL A 107 -17.56 1.27 -22.14
C VAL A 107 -17.03 0.84 -20.76
N ASN A 108 -16.86 1.83 -19.87
CA ASN A 108 -16.35 1.65 -18.50
C ASN A 108 -17.39 1.06 -17.51
N GLU A 109 -18.36 0.27 -17.98
CA GLU A 109 -19.38 -0.39 -17.14
C GLU A 109 -19.84 -1.72 -17.74
N MET A 110 -20.18 -2.70 -16.90
CA MET A 110 -20.56 -4.05 -17.34
C MET A 110 -21.80 -4.10 -18.24
N GLU A 111 -22.71 -3.13 -18.10
CA GLU A 111 -23.92 -3.02 -18.93
C GLU A 111 -24.22 -1.56 -19.29
N HIS A 112 -23.63 -1.06 -20.37
CA HIS A 112 -23.94 0.27 -20.89
C HIS A 112 -25.24 0.26 -21.71
N ARG A 113 -26.22 1.07 -21.30
CA ARG A 113 -27.57 1.04 -21.89
C ARG A 113 -27.80 2.19 -22.85
N VAL A 114 -28.02 1.86 -24.13
CA VAL A 114 -28.33 2.82 -25.18
C VAL A 114 -29.74 2.60 -25.71
N ARG A 115 -30.54 3.67 -25.71
CA ARG A 115 -31.89 3.68 -26.30
C ARG A 115 -31.82 4.21 -27.72
N ILE A 116 -32.39 3.47 -28.66
CA ILE A 116 -32.50 3.88 -30.07
C ILE A 116 -33.97 4.07 -30.38
N ILE A 117 -34.33 5.29 -30.79
CA ILE A 117 -35.72 5.69 -31.02
C ILE A 117 -35.86 6.08 -32.49
N ALA A 118 -36.77 5.42 -33.19
CA ALA A 118 -37.20 5.81 -34.52
C ALA A 118 -38.50 6.59 -34.41
N THR A 119 -38.61 7.72 -35.09
CA THR A 119 -39.83 8.51 -35.15
C THR A 119 -40.25 8.81 -36.58
N SER A 120 -41.56 8.79 -36.84
CA SER A 120 -42.14 9.17 -38.13
C SER A 120 -43.38 10.03 -37.91
N LYS A 121 -43.54 11.06 -38.75
CA LYS A 121 -44.71 11.96 -38.71
C LYS A 121 -45.68 11.57 -39.81
N ILE A 122 -46.83 11.02 -39.43
CA ILE A 122 -47.87 10.56 -40.35
C ILE A 122 -49.13 11.38 -40.10
N ASN A 123 -49.58 12.14 -41.10
CA ASN A 123 -50.76 13.02 -41.02
C ASN A 123 -50.72 14.00 -39.83
N GLY A 124 -49.56 14.56 -39.53
CA GLY A 124 -49.39 15.53 -38.44
C GLY A 124 -49.15 14.92 -37.05
N LYS A 125 -49.40 13.62 -36.84
CA LYS A 125 -49.15 12.92 -35.58
C LYS A 125 -47.79 12.20 -35.62
N LEU A 126 -47.03 12.31 -34.52
CA LEU A 126 -45.76 11.62 -34.33
C LEU A 126 -46.02 10.20 -33.84
N TYR A 127 -45.34 9.23 -34.43
CA TYR A 127 -45.29 7.85 -33.97
C TYR A 127 -43.84 7.49 -33.69
N SER A 128 -43.61 6.70 -32.65
CA SER A 128 -42.28 6.25 -32.26
C SER A 128 -42.25 4.74 -32.05
N ALA A 129 -41.09 4.16 -32.31
CA ALA A 129 -40.73 2.83 -31.85
C ALA A 129 -39.34 2.91 -31.24
N GLU A 130 -39.08 2.09 -30.22
CA GLU A 130 -37.79 2.07 -29.53
C GLU A 130 -37.22 0.66 -29.48
N THR A 131 -35.90 0.59 -29.40
CA THR A 131 -35.15 -0.60 -29.01
C THR A 131 -34.07 -0.21 -28.01
N THR A 132 -33.66 -1.16 -27.18
CA THR A 132 -32.53 -0.99 -26.25
C THR A 132 -31.36 -1.85 -26.69
N ALA A 133 -30.20 -1.22 -26.86
CA ALA A 133 -28.92 -1.90 -26.95
C ALA A 133 -28.30 -1.96 -25.54
N ILE A 134 -27.87 -3.14 -25.11
CA ILE A 134 -27.01 -3.31 -23.93
C ILE A 134 -25.62 -3.64 -24.45
N ILE A 135 -24.68 -2.72 -24.24
CA ILE A 135 -23.29 -2.88 -24.63
C ILE A 135 -22.52 -3.40 -23.43
N TYR A 136 -21.71 -4.43 -23.63
CA TYR A 136 -20.79 -4.96 -22.62
C TYR A 136 -19.33 -4.72 -23.06
N PRO A 137 -18.41 -4.49 -22.11
CA PRO A 137 -17.01 -4.21 -22.42
C PRO A 137 -16.31 -5.43 -23.02
N PHE A 138 -15.23 -5.18 -23.75
CA PHE A 138 -14.29 -6.22 -24.17
C PHE A 138 -13.28 -6.43 -23.04
N LEU A 139 -13.46 -7.52 -22.28
CA LEU A 139 -12.60 -7.84 -21.15
C LEU A 139 -11.45 -8.73 -21.60
N HIS A 140 -10.25 -8.16 -21.62
CA HIS A 140 -9.03 -8.93 -21.84
C HIS A 140 -8.84 -9.94 -20.70
N GLU A 141 -8.53 -11.18 -21.08
CA GLU A 141 -8.17 -12.20 -20.10
C GLU A 141 -6.91 -11.78 -19.33
N THR A 142 -6.91 -12.05 -18.02
CA THR A 142 -5.75 -11.79 -17.17
C THR A 142 -5.34 -13.04 -16.39
N LYS A 143 -4.04 -13.12 -16.11
CA LYS A 143 -3.48 -14.21 -15.33
C LYS A 143 -2.39 -13.67 -14.42
N ILE A 144 -2.46 -14.07 -13.16
CA ILE A 144 -1.43 -13.82 -12.17
C ILE A 144 -0.81 -15.16 -11.74
N LYS A 145 0.51 -15.18 -11.66
CA LYS A 145 1.28 -16.28 -11.09
C LYS A 145 2.05 -15.74 -9.90
N ILE A 146 2.02 -16.45 -8.78
CA ILE A 146 2.84 -16.09 -7.62
C ILE A 146 3.90 -17.14 -7.32
N GLU A 147 5.04 -16.67 -6.85
CA GLU A 147 6.18 -17.47 -6.43
C GLU A 147 6.77 -16.92 -5.13
N SER A 148 7.51 -17.76 -4.43
CA SER A 148 8.35 -17.36 -3.30
C SER A 148 9.69 -18.06 -3.41
N GLU A 149 10.74 -17.40 -2.93
CA GLU A 149 12.09 -17.97 -2.87
C GLU A 149 12.13 -19.29 -2.09
N ARG A 150 11.32 -19.40 -1.04
CA ARG A 150 11.18 -20.60 -0.22
C ARG A 150 9.75 -20.76 0.31
N LYS A 151 9.30 -22.00 0.42
CA LYS A 151 7.95 -22.34 0.95
C LYS A 151 7.92 -22.55 2.46
N LYS A 152 9.07 -22.42 3.11
CA LYS A 152 9.23 -22.58 4.55
C LYS A 152 10.18 -21.51 5.07
N MET A 153 9.82 -20.88 6.17
CA MET A 153 10.62 -19.87 6.87
C MET A 153 10.55 -20.12 8.38
N ILE A 154 11.59 -19.70 9.10
CA ILE A 154 11.55 -19.52 10.55
C ILE A 154 10.81 -18.21 10.82
N ALA A 155 10.00 -18.15 11.87
CA ALA A 155 9.42 -16.89 12.32
C ALA A 155 10.55 -15.88 12.56
N GLY A 156 10.33 -14.62 12.15
CA GLY A 156 11.34 -13.58 12.21
C GLY A 156 12.24 -13.47 10.97
N GLU A 157 12.26 -14.48 10.10
CA GLU A 157 12.86 -14.31 8.79
C GLU A 157 11.97 -13.45 7.89
N THR A 158 12.57 -12.83 6.87
CA THR A 158 11.81 -12.31 5.72
C THR A 158 11.93 -13.27 4.53
N ILE A 159 10.86 -13.40 3.75
CA ILE A 159 10.89 -14.04 2.44
C ILE A 159 10.36 -13.09 1.37
N PHE A 160 10.90 -13.18 0.16
CA PHE A 160 10.39 -12.39 -0.96
C PHE A 160 9.34 -13.18 -1.74
N LEU A 161 8.20 -12.54 -1.93
CA LEU A 161 7.11 -13.00 -2.78
C LEU A 161 7.17 -12.25 -4.09
N LYS A 162 6.92 -12.96 -5.19
CA LYS A 162 6.87 -12.38 -6.54
C LYS A 162 5.52 -12.67 -7.16
N ALA A 163 4.89 -11.66 -7.75
CA ALA A 163 3.75 -11.83 -8.63
C ALA A 163 4.13 -11.45 -10.06
N TYR A 164 3.69 -12.26 -11.01
CA TYR A 164 3.82 -12.04 -12.44
C TYR A 164 2.43 -11.88 -13.03
N LEU A 165 2.12 -10.69 -13.54
CA LEU A 165 0.81 -10.34 -14.08
C LEU A 165 0.87 -10.20 -15.60
N PHE A 166 -0.04 -10.90 -16.28
CA PHE A 166 -0.13 -10.92 -17.73
C PHE A 166 -1.57 -10.69 -18.18
N SER A 167 -1.74 -10.07 -19.34
CA SER A 167 -3.00 -10.03 -20.09
C SER A 167 -2.78 -10.54 -21.51
N GLY A 168 -3.80 -11.15 -22.10
CA GLY A 168 -3.74 -11.50 -23.51
C GLY A 168 -4.83 -12.47 -23.93
N ASP A 169 -5.37 -12.22 -25.12
CA ASP A 169 -6.38 -13.08 -25.73
C ASP A 169 -5.75 -14.11 -26.69
N GLU A 170 -4.68 -13.72 -27.39
CA GLU A 170 -3.90 -14.61 -28.29
C GLU A 170 -2.44 -14.79 -27.84
N GLU A 171 -1.81 -13.72 -27.35
CA GLU A 171 -0.44 -13.72 -26.83
C GLU A 171 -0.41 -13.02 -25.46
N TRP A 172 0.19 -13.68 -24.47
CA TRP A 172 0.31 -13.14 -23.12
C TRP A 172 1.39 -12.08 -23.03
N LYS A 173 1.00 -10.86 -22.65
CA LYS A 173 1.87 -9.71 -22.48
C LYS A 173 1.93 -9.30 -21.02
N PRO A 174 3.11 -8.90 -20.50
CA PRO A 174 3.21 -8.42 -19.14
C PRO A 174 2.42 -7.13 -18.92
N MET A 175 1.76 -7.01 -17.77
CA MET A 175 0.97 -5.84 -17.42
C MET A 175 1.75 -4.89 -16.53
N LYS A 176 2.18 -3.77 -17.11
CA LYS A 176 2.95 -2.74 -16.41
C LYS A 176 2.09 -1.85 -15.51
N ASN A 177 2.66 -1.41 -14.39
CA ASN A 177 2.13 -0.36 -13.52
C ASN A 177 0.71 -0.65 -12.99
N LYS A 178 0.38 -1.93 -12.78
CA LYS A 178 -0.91 -2.37 -12.24
C LYS A 178 -0.78 -2.72 -10.76
N ASN A 179 -1.84 -2.45 -10.01
CA ASN A 179 -1.87 -2.73 -8.59
C ASN A 179 -2.21 -4.20 -8.34
N ILE A 180 -1.49 -4.83 -7.41
CA ILE A 180 -1.76 -6.17 -6.92
C ILE A 180 -2.09 -6.05 -5.44
N VAL A 181 -3.21 -6.64 -5.02
CA VAL A 181 -3.60 -6.73 -3.61
C VAL A 181 -3.17 -8.09 -3.09
N TRP A 182 -2.37 -8.09 -2.03
CA TRP A 182 -1.90 -9.29 -1.34
C TRP A 182 -2.66 -9.46 -0.04
N LYS A 183 -3.22 -10.66 0.16
CA LYS A 183 -4.00 -11.01 1.34
C LYS A 183 -3.40 -12.24 2.00
N PHE A 184 -3.21 -12.17 3.31
CA PHE A 184 -2.56 -13.21 4.10
C PHE A 184 -3.53 -13.77 5.14
N TYR A 185 -3.68 -15.09 5.14
CA TYR A 185 -4.64 -15.78 5.98
C TYR A 185 -3.96 -16.83 6.85
N ILE A 186 -4.36 -16.86 8.12
CA ILE A 186 -4.04 -17.94 9.07
C ILE A 186 -5.36 -18.51 9.56
N ASN A 187 -5.55 -19.82 9.43
CA ASN A 187 -6.82 -20.50 9.77
C ASN A 187 -8.03 -19.79 9.14
N ASP A 188 -7.93 -19.47 7.84
CA ASP A 188 -8.93 -18.74 7.05
C ASP A 188 -9.29 -17.33 7.56
N THR A 189 -8.54 -16.79 8.53
CA THR A 189 -8.71 -15.43 9.03
C THR A 189 -7.68 -14.50 8.39
N LEU A 190 -8.15 -13.44 7.74
CA LEU A 190 -7.30 -12.39 7.18
C LEU A 190 -6.61 -11.65 8.33
N PHE A 191 -5.28 -11.64 8.34
CA PHE A 191 -4.51 -10.91 9.36
C PHE A 191 -3.66 -9.77 8.78
N MET A 192 -3.39 -9.79 7.46
CA MET A 192 -2.61 -8.76 6.79
C MET A 192 -3.12 -8.58 5.36
N GLU A 193 -3.18 -7.31 4.93
CA GLU A 193 -3.37 -6.91 3.54
C GLU A 193 -2.28 -5.91 3.15
N LYS A 194 -1.64 -6.12 2.00
CA LYS A 194 -0.63 -5.21 1.43
C LYS A 194 -0.95 -4.96 -0.04
N LYS A 195 -0.47 -3.83 -0.57
CA LYS A 195 -0.65 -3.47 -1.99
C LYS A 195 0.71 -3.21 -2.60
N THR A 196 0.92 -3.77 -3.79
CA THR A 196 2.13 -3.53 -4.58
C THR A 196 1.77 -3.14 -6.00
N ARG A 197 2.77 -2.71 -6.77
CA ARG A 197 2.60 -2.34 -8.17
C ARG A 197 3.56 -3.14 -9.04
N THR A 198 3.13 -3.53 -10.22
CA THR A 198 3.98 -4.20 -11.20
C THR A 198 4.93 -3.22 -11.90
N ASP A 199 6.14 -3.69 -12.20
CA ASP A 199 7.16 -2.98 -12.97
C ASP A 199 6.91 -3.04 -14.49
N GLU A 200 7.91 -2.66 -15.29
CA GLU A 200 7.89 -2.71 -16.75
C GLU A 200 7.71 -4.14 -17.32
N LEU A 201 8.11 -5.16 -16.55
CA LEU A 201 8.06 -6.56 -16.90
C LEU A 201 6.83 -7.27 -16.33
N GLY A 202 5.89 -6.52 -15.74
CA GLY A 202 4.70 -7.07 -15.11
C GLY A 202 4.97 -7.83 -13.81
N ILE A 203 6.13 -7.57 -13.18
CA ILE A 203 6.58 -8.23 -11.96
C ILE A 203 6.35 -7.32 -10.76
N SER A 204 5.93 -7.89 -9.65
CA SER A 204 5.84 -7.18 -8.38
C SER A 204 6.46 -8.01 -7.26
N ASP A 205 7.37 -7.40 -6.51
CA ASP A 205 8.02 -7.99 -5.35
C ASP A 205 7.38 -7.49 -4.05
N LEU A 206 7.25 -8.38 -3.06
CA LEU A 206 6.75 -8.07 -1.72
C LEU A 206 7.57 -8.84 -0.67
N PRO A 207 8.30 -8.15 0.23
CA PRO A 207 8.84 -8.79 1.41
C PRO A 207 7.70 -9.19 2.35
N PHE A 208 7.74 -10.44 2.82
CA PHE A 208 6.81 -10.98 3.81
C PHE A 208 7.57 -11.36 5.07
N PHE A 209 7.19 -10.74 6.18
CA PHE A 209 7.73 -10.94 7.52
C PHE A 209 6.60 -11.36 8.46
N TYR A 210 6.91 -12.29 9.35
CA TYR A 210 6.01 -12.74 10.40
C TYR A 210 6.81 -13.38 11.52
N SER A 211 6.73 -12.81 12.71
CA SER A 211 7.48 -13.22 13.91
C SER A 211 6.58 -13.93 14.93
N ASN A 212 7.20 -14.41 16.01
CA ASN A 212 6.55 -14.80 17.27
C ASN A 212 5.46 -15.88 17.13
N VAL A 213 5.86 -17.08 16.70
CA VAL A 213 4.94 -18.23 16.57
C VAL A 213 5.28 -19.35 17.54
N GLU A 214 4.31 -19.75 18.38
CA GLU A 214 4.50 -20.84 19.35
C GLU A 214 4.56 -22.24 18.69
N LYS A 215 3.97 -22.38 17.51
CA LYS A 215 3.90 -23.65 16.77
C LYS A 215 3.92 -23.39 15.27
N ASN A 216 4.14 -24.44 14.47
CA ASN A 216 4.10 -24.32 13.02
C ASN A 216 2.76 -23.73 12.54
N VAL A 217 2.82 -22.69 11.71
CA VAL A 217 1.67 -22.03 11.11
C VAL A 217 1.76 -22.17 9.59
N SER A 218 0.64 -22.45 8.93
CA SER A 218 0.53 -22.36 7.48
C SER A 218 -0.16 -21.05 7.13
N VAL A 219 0.55 -20.17 6.43
CA VAL A 219 -0.01 -18.92 5.90
C VAL A 219 -0.44 -19.15 4.47
N LYS A 220 -1.73 -18.94 4.21
CA LYS A 220 -2.26 -18.87 2.85
C LYS A 220 -2.09 -17.45 2.33
N ILE A 221 -1.42 -17.32 1.20
CA ILE A 221 -1.11 -16.04 0.55
C ILE A 221 -1.89 -15.99 -0.74
N VAL A 222 -2.68 -14.93 -0.93
CA VAL A 222 -3.46 -14.69 -2.14
C VAL A 222 -3.03 -13.37 -2.76
N ALA A 223 -2.70 -13.38 -4.05
CA ALA A 223 -2.48 -12.16 -4.83
C ALA A 223 -3.63 -11.97 -5.81
N GLU A 224 -4.19 -10.78 -5.83
CA GLU A 224 -5.38 -10.43 -6.60
C GLU A 224 -5.11 -9.20 -7.47
N PHE A 225 -5.45 -9.32 -8.76
CA PHE A 225 -5.62 -8.19 -9.66
C PHE A 225 -7.12 -8.01 -9.89
N GLU A 226 -7.66 -6.90 -9.39
CA GLU A 226 -9.09 -6.62 -9.49
C GLU A 226 -9.50 -6.31 -10.93
N ARG A 227 -10.75 -6.62 -11.27
CA ARG A 227 -11.35 -6.21 -12.54
C ARG A 227 -11.22 -4.71 -12.71
N ASN A 228 -10.75 -4.28 -13.87
CA ASN A 228 -10.58 -2.87 -14.20
C ASN A 228 -11.34 -2.54 -15.47
N LEU A 229 -12.38 -1.72 -15.35
CA LEU A 229 -13.17 -1.17 -16.46
C LEU A 229 -12.77 0.28 -16.72
N SER A 230 -11.46 0.56 -16.76
CA SER A 230 -10.98 1.93 -16.89
C SER A 230 -9.76 2.02 -17.78
N GLY A 231 -9.79 3.00 -18.69
CA GLY A 231 -8.74 3.26 -19.65
C GLY A 231 -9.20 2.94 -21.07
N ILE A 232 -8.27 2.49 -21.90
CA ILE A 232 -8.58 2.04 -23.27
C ILE A 232 -8.86 0.54 -23.31
N ASP A 233 -8.24 -0.21 -22.40
CA ASP A 233 -8.33 -1.65 -22.31
C ASP A 233 -8.97 -2.03 -20.98
N ASP A 234 -10.02 -2.85 -21.03
CA ASP A 234 -10.67 -3.40 -19.86
C ASP A 234 -10.18 -4.82 -19.56
N PHE A 235 -10.11 -5.17 -18.28
CA PHE A 235 -9.50 -6.41 -17.83
C PHE A 235 -10.41 -7.16 -16.87
N GLU A 236 -10.53 -8.49 -17.06
CA GLU A 236 -11.42 -9.35 -16.28
C GLU A 236 -11.06 -9.42 -14.78
N GLY A 237 -9.78 -9.22 -14.44
CA GLY A 237 -9.22 -9.50 -13.13
C GLY A 237 -8.82 -10.98 -12.97
N CYS A 238 -7.93 -11.26 -12.01
CA CYS A 238 -7.48 -12.63 -11.73
C CYS A 238 -6.91 -12.75 -10.30
N SER A 239 -6.76 -13.98 -9.83
CA SER A 239 -6.13 -14.27 -8.54
C SER A 239 -5.31 -15.55 -8.59
N SER A 240 -4.33 -15.63 -7.70
CA SER A 240 -3.53 -16.83 -7.47
C SER A 240 -3.22 -16.98 -5.99
N GLU A 241 -3.03 -18.21 -5.55
CA GLU A 241 -2.77 -18.52 -4.15
C GLU A 241 -1.61 -19.50 -3.97
N MET A 242 -0.95 -19.38 -2.83
CA MET A 242 0.11 -20.29 -2.40
C MET A 242 0.12 -20.41 -0.88
N ASN A 243 0.92 -21.34 -0.37
CA ASN A 243 1.11 -21.53 1.07
C ASN A 243 2.58 -21.44 1.42
N VAL A 244 2.85 -20.80 2.56
CA VAL A 244 4.15 -20.77 3.22
C VAL A 244 3.99 -21.32 4.62
N ILE A 245 4.91 -22.19 5.03
CA ILE A 245 4.94 -22.75 6.38
C ILE A 245 5.93 -21.93 7.21
N ILE A 246 5.44 -21.35 8.29
CA ILE A 246 6.25 -20.67 9.30
C ILE A 246 6.48 -21.65 10.43
N ILE A 247 7.73 -21.80 10.85
CA ILE A 247 8.09 -22.61 12.02
C ILE A 247 8.56 -21.71 13.17
N PRO A 248 8.34 -22.12 14.43
CA PRO A 248 8.86 -21.39 15.58
C PRO A 248 10.37 -21.22 15.47
N GLU A 249 10.80 -20.02 15.83
CA GLU A 249 12.19 -19.70 16.08
C GLU A 249 12.70 -20.48 17.30
N LYS A 250 14.01 -20.75 17.33
CA LYS A 250 14.68 -21.44 18.43
C LYS A 250 15.97 -20.74 18.79
N LEU A 251 16.34 -20.90 20.07
CA LEU A 251 17.61 -20.43 20.62
C LEU A 251 18.80 -20.77 19.71
N GLY A 252 19.41 -19.71 19.17
CA GLY A 252 20.59 -19.76 18.32
C GLY A 252 20.31 -19.97 16.83
N ASP A 253 19.06 -19.87 16.37
CA ASP A 253 18.72 -19.78 14.95
C ASP A 253 19.27 -18.47 14.35
N PHE A 254 19.13 -17.35 15.07
CA PHE A 254 19.70 -16.05 14.71
C PHE A 254 20.85 -15.67 15.67
N PRO A 255 22.00 -15.21 15.14
CA PRO A 255 23.07 -14.68 15.98
C PRO A 255 22.74 -13.25 16.44
N VAL A 256 22.94 -13.00 17.74
CA VAL A 256 22.72 -11.70 18.38
C VAL A 256 23.95 -10.81 18.15
N VAL A 257 23.72 -9.64 17.56
CA VAL A 257 24.72 -8.60 17.33
C VAL A 257 24.60 -7.53 18.41
N LEU A 258 25.71 -7.23 19.08
CA LEU A 258 25.78 -6.19 20.11
C LEU A 258 26.46 -4.93 19.54
N ILE A 259 25.71 -3.81 19.47
CA ILE A 259 26.17 -2.55 18.87
C ILE A 259 26.28 -1.46 19.94
N HIS A 260 27.50 -1.00 20.22
CA HIS A 260 27.76 -0.14 21.38
C HIS A 260 27.50 1.34 21.16
N GLY A 261 27.29 2.03 22.27
CA GLY A 261 27.11 3.47 22.30
C GLY A 261 28.34 4.28 21.93
N TRP A 262 28.16 5.59 21.99
CA TRP A 262 29.22 6.55 21.88
C TRP A 262 30.34 6.22 22.88
N SER A 263 31.59 6.22 22.39
CA SER A 263 32.82 5.94 23.14
C SER A 263 32.99 4.48 23.62
N GLY A 264 32.02 3.58 23.38
CA GLY A 264 32.08 2.19 23.86
C GLY A 264 33.34 1.44 23.43
N GLY A 265 33.77 1.64 22.19
CA GLY A 265 34.93 0.98 21.57
C GLY A 265 36.29 1.65 21.82
N ILE A 266 36.40 2.68 22.67
CA ILE A 266 37.67 3.38 22.90
C ILE A 266 38.70 2.49 23.62
N THR A 267 38.23 1.60 24.48
CA THR A 267 39.10 0.64 25.19
C THR A 267 38.38 -0.70 25.34
N ASP A 268 39.15 -1.79 25.36
CA ASP A 268 38.65 -3.12 25.69
C ASP A 268 37.93 -3.12 27.06
N ALA A 269 38.41 -2.34 28.03
CA ALA A 269 37.82 -2.27 29.36
C ALA A 269 36.37 -1.74 29.33
N LEU A 270 36.11 -0.74 28.48
CA LEU A 270 34.77 -0.16 28.35
C LEU A 270 33.83 -1.08 27.58
N LEU A 271 34.28 -1.73 26.50
CA LEU A 271 33.51 -2.78 25.83
C LEU A 271 33.17 -3.93 26.77
N ASN A 272 34.14 -4.39 27.55
CA ASN A 272 33.92 -5.40 28.58
C ASN A 272 32.88 -4.93 29.60
N TYR A 273 32.98 -3.70 30.09
CA TYR A 273 31.98 -3.17 31.04
C TYR A 273 30.57 -3.17 30.45
N THR A 274 30.41 -2.70 29.20
CA THR A 274 29.11 -2.61 28.54
C THR A 274 28.49 -4.00 28.26
N TRP A 275 29.28 -4.96 27.77
CA TRP A 275 28.73 -6.19 27.19
C TRP A 275 28.96 -7.47 27.96
N TRP A 276 29.91 -7.51 28.89
CA TRP A 276 30.34 -8.77 29.51
C TRP A 276 29.17 -9.51 30.17
N ASN A 277 28.43 -8.85 31.06
CA ASN A 277 27.35 -9.49 31.81
C ASN A 277 26.22 -9.97 30.89
N LEU A 278 25.78 -9.13 29.95
CA LEU A 278 24.76 -9.49 28.98
C LEU A 278 25.21 -10.68 28.12
N THR A 279 26.46 -10.66 27.64
CA THR A 279 27.04 -11.77 26.84
C THR A 279 27.03 -13.07 27.62
N GLN A 280 27.45 -13.06 28.90
CA GLN A 280 27.39 -14.25 29.75
C GLN A 280 25.95 -14.75 29.93
N LYS A 281 24.99 -13.84 30.10
CA LYS A 281 23.56 -14.18 30.28
C LYS A 281 22.97 -14.77 28.99
N LEU A 282 23.25 -14.18 27.83
CA LEU A 282 22.84 -14.67 26.51
C LEU A 282 23.38 -16.08 26.25
N VAL A 283 24.70 -16.27 26.37
CA VAL A 283 25.35 -17.56 26.14
C VAL A 283 24.84 -18.64 27.11
N LYS A 284 24.65 -18.28 28.39
CA LYS A 284 24.10 -19.21 29.40
C LYS A 284 22.68 -19.68 29.06
N ASN A 285 21.89 -18.83 28.40
CA ASN A 285 20.53 -19.17 27.97
C ASN A 285 20.46 -19.78 26.55
N GLY A 286 21.60 -20.05 25.91
CA GLY A 286 21.66 -20.76 24.63
C GLY A 286 21.66 -19.87 23.39
N TYR A 287 21.68 -18.54 23.54
CA TYR A 287 21.85 -17.62 22.43
C TYR A 287 23.27 -17.67 21.88
N ARG A 288 23.41 -17.35 20.60
CA ARG A 288 24.71 -17.19 19.93
C ARG A 288 24.98 -15.71 19.76
N VAL A 289 25.95 -15.18 20.48
CA VAL A 289 26.42 -13.80 20.25
C VAL A 289 27.43 -13.81 19.11
N LEU A 290 27.29 -12.89 18.16
CA LEU A 290 28.19 -12.80 17.01
C LEU A 290 29.60 -12.42 17.46
N ASP A 291 30.57 -13.26 17.12
CA ASP A 291 31.99 -13.05 17.46
C ASP A 291 32.72 -12.35 16.31
N PHE A 292 33.22 -11.14 16.54
CA PHE A 292 33.91 -10.34 15.53
C PHE A 292 35.36 -10.75 15.30
N ASP A 293 35.93 -11.61 16.16
CA ASP A 293 37.28 -12.14 15.99
C ASP A 293 37.41 -13.54 16.62
N VAL A 294 37.01 -14.53 15.82
CA VAL A 294 37.04 -15.96 16.15
C VAL A 294 38.45 -16.53 16.40
N THR A 295 39.51 -15.73 16.19
CA THR A 295 40.89 -16.15 16.46
C THR A 295 41.27 -15.99 17.93
N LYS A 296 40.52 -15.17 18.67
CA LYS A 296 40.68 -14.97 20.12
C LYS A 296 39.72 -15.87 20.89
N LYS A 297 40.04 -16.10 22.17
CA LYS A 297 39.22 -16.96 23.02
C LYS A 297 38.00 -16.19 23.55
N GLY A 298 36.81 -16.73 23.29
CA GLY A 298 35.55 -16.15 23.74
C GLY A 298 35.07 -15.05 22.79
N VAL A 299 33.83 -14.60 22.96
CA VAL A 299 33.19 -13.61 22.09
C VAL A 299 33.98 -12.30 22.10
N GLN A 300 34.41 -11.86 20.93
CA GLN A 300 34.94 -10.52 20.71
C GLN A 300 33.83 -9.63 20.15
N TRP A 301 33.63 -8.45 20.76
CA TRP A 301 32.57 -7.53 20.34
C TRP A 301 33.02 -6.61 19.21
N LEU A 302 32.02 -6.01 18.56
CA LEU A 302 32.23 -4.98 17.55
C LEU A 302 33.05 -3.81 18.10
N VAL A 303 34.00 -3.34 17.31
CA VAL A 303 34.77 -2.10 17.54
C VAL A 303 34.61 -1.24 16.29
N TYR A 304 34.25 0.03 16.46
CA TYR A 304 34.20 0.98 15.35
C TYR A 304 35.63 1.36 14.92
N GLU A 305 36.00 1.01 13.68
CA GLU A 305 37.29 1.35 13.06
C GLU A 305 37.10 1.71 11.57
N PRO A 306 37.96 2.59 11.00
CA PRO A 306 38.92 3.51 11.65
C PRO A 306 38.23 4.74 12.29
N ASP A 307 38.99 5.61 12.99
CA ASP A 307 38.56 6.78 13.80
C ASP A 307 37.20 7.39 13.40
N TRP A 308 36.12 6.84 13.96
CA TRP A 308 34.72 7.22 13.72
C TRP A 308 34.34 8.58 14.34
N PHE A 309 35.25 9.18 15.09
CA PHE A 309 35.03 10.44 15.80
C PHE A 309 34.81 11.66 14.91
N GLU A 310 35.15 11.59 13.62
CA GLU A 310 34.94 12.69 12.67
C GLU A 310 33.77 12.43 11.71
N HIS A 311 33.08 11.28 11.87
CA HIS A 311 32.06 10.82 10.94
C HIS A 311 30.65 10.95 11.48
N HIS A 312 29.69 11.06 10.56
CA HIS A 312 28.26 11.03 10.85
C HIS A 312 27.77 9.59 11.01
N ILE A 313 26.64 9.40 11.70
CA ILE A 313 26.04 8.08 11.97
C ILE A 313 25.83 7.23 10.70
N PRO A 314 25.36 7.76 9.55
CA PRO A 314 25.25 6.99 8.31
C PRO A 314 26.54 6.28 7.89
N TRP A 315 27.66 7.00 7.91
CA TRP A 315 28.97 6.43 7.56
C TRP A 315 29.42 5.35 8.56
N ILE A 316 29.12 5.53 9.84
CA ILE A 316 29.39 4.51 10.86
C ILE A 316 28.55 3.26 10.58
N ALA A 317 27.28 3.43 10.24
CA ALA A 317 26.38 2.33 9.88
C ALA A 317 26.88 1.52 8.68
N TRP A 318 27.48 2.17 7.67
CA TRP A 318 28.17 1.48 6.58
C TRP A 318 29.30 0.57 7.10
N LYS A 319 30.21 1.09 7.92
CA LYS A 319 31.31 0.29 8.48
C LYS A 319 30.83 -0.84 9.38
N VAL A 320 29.76 -0.62 10.12
CA VAL A 320 29.13 -1.67 10.92
C VAL A 320 28.52 -2.76 10.03
N CYS A 321 27.89 -2.41 8.90
CA CYS A 321 27.41 -3.40 7.93
C CYS A 321 28.54 -4.30 7.42
N GLU A 322 29.67 -3.71 7.00
CA GLU A 322 30.85 -4.45 6.54
C GLU A 322 31.32 -5.43 7.62
N LYS A 323 31.48 -4.95 8.86
CA LYS A 323 31.96 -5.76 9.98
C LYS A 323 31.01 -6.89 10.36
N ILE A 324 29.70 -6.65 10.37
CA ILE A 324 28.72 -7.71 10.66
C ILE A 324 28.81 -8.80 9.59
N LYS A 325 28.88 -8.44 8.31
CA LYS A 325 29.00 -9.44 7.21
C LYS A 325 30.29 -10.24 7.29
N GLU A 326 31.41 -9.58 7.55
CA GLU A 326 32.70 -10.25 7.79
C GLU A 326 32.58 -11.24 8.96
N ALA A 327 32.05 -10.79 10.10
CA ALA A 327 31.88 -11.62 11.29
C ALA A 327 30.92 -12.80 11.04
N LEU A 328 29.81 -12.61 10.32
CA LEU A 328 28.91 -13.70 9.93
C LEU A 328 29.65 -14.80 9.17
N ILE A 329 30.46 -14.43 8.17
CA ILE A 329 31.26 -15.38 7.39
C ILE A 329 32.28 -16.08 8.28
N LEU A 330 32.99 -15.36 9.15
CA LEU A 330 33.97 -15.92 10.08
C LEU A 330 33.35 -16.94 11.06
N ASN A 331 32.09 -16.74 11.43
CA ASN A 331 31.32 -17.65 12.27
C ASN A 331 30.62 -18.78 11.48
N GLY A 332 30.82 -18.86 10.16
CA GLY A 332 30.26 -19.90 9.30
C GLY A 332 28.81 -19.68 8.86
N TYR A 333 28.27 -18.46 9.02
CA TYR A 333 26.96 -18.07 8.52
C TYR A 333 27.02 -17.56 7.07
N SER A 334 25.86 -17.48 6.44
CA SER A 334 25.69 -16.70 5.21
C SER A 334 25.88 -15.21 5.53
N PRO A 335 26.47 -14.39 4.64
CA PRO A 335 26.48 -12.93 4.80
C PRO A 335 25.07 -12.32 4.78
N ASN A 336 24.06 -13.08 4.34
CA ASN A 336 22.65 -12.70 4.31
C ASN A 336 21.83 -13.37 5.44
N GLN A 337 22.49 -13.89 6.48
CA GLN A 337 21.85 -14.49 7.64
C GLN A 337 20.93 -13.48 8.34
N THR A 338 19.75 -13.93 8.79
CA THR A 338 18.90 -13.15 9.70
C THR A 338 19.56 -13.05 11.06
N ILE A 339 19.58 -11.86 11.65
CA ILE A 339 20.24 -11.52 12.90
C ILE A 339 19.29 -10.81 13.85
N ASP A 340 19.59 -10.87 15.14
CA ASP A 340 18.98 -10.01 16.15
C ASP A 340 19.97 -8.93 16.55
N ILE A 341 19.48 -7.74 16.89
CA ILE A 341 20.33 -6.63 17.28
C ILE A 341 19.92 -6.13 18.66
N VAL A 342 20.90 -6.09 19.57
CA VAL A 342 20.80 -5.34 20.82
C VAL A 342 21.78 -4.19 20.75
N ALA A 343 21.27 -2.98 20.85
CA ALA A 343 22.05 -1.78 20.68
C ALA A 343 21.90 -0.83 21.87
N HIS A 344 22.98 -0.13 22.20
CA HIS A 344 23.01 0.81 23.33
C HIS A 344 23.31 2.22 22.85
N SER A 345 22.60 3.23 23.37
CA SER A 345 22.89 4.64 23.14
C SER A 345 22.96 4.96 21.63
N MET A 346 23.99 5.68 21.18
CA MET A 346 24.28 5.95 19.75
C MET A 346 24.23 4.70 18.86
N GLY A 347 24.62 3.53 19.38
CA GLY A 347 24.59 2.26 18.65
C GLY A 347 23.18 1.90 18.17
N GLY A 348 22.14 2.31 18.89
CA GLY A 348 20.76 2.11 18.45
C GLY A 348 20.37 2.96 17.25
N LEU A 349 20.91 4.19 17.13
CA LEU A 349 20.72 5.00 15.92
C LEU A 349 21.47 4.42 14.72
N VAL A 350 22.67 3.88 14.96
CA VAL A 350 23.42 3.11 13.93
C VAL A 350 22.59 1.91 13.46
N ALA A 351 22.07 1.11 14.39
CA ALA A 351 21.25 -0.05 14.08
C ALA A 351 19.95 0.31 13.35
N ARG A 352 19.25 1.36 13.78
CA ARG A 352 18.07 1.89 13.09
C ARG A 352 18.40 2.34 11.68
N PHE A 353 19.51 3.04 11.47
CA PHE A 353 19.92 3.45 10.14
C PHE A 353 20.14 2.23 9.23
N ILE A 354 20.84 1.20 9.71
CA ILE A 354 21.01 -0.07 8.97
C ILE A 354 19.66 -0.70 8.63
N ALA A 355 18.73 -0.75 9.59
CA ALA A 355 17.41 -1.33 9.42
C ALA A 355 16.55 -0.59 8.37
N GLU A 356 16.55 0.75 8.42
CA GLU A 356 15.55 1.59 7.75
C GLU A 356 16.05 2.15 6.40
N HIS A 357 17.36 2.16 6.18
CA HIS A 357 18.01 2.82 5.04
C HIS A 357 18.83 1.85 4.16
N TYR A 358 18.26 0.68 3.88
CA TYR A 358 18.89 -0.31 3.00
C TYR A 358 19.16 0.25 1.59
N MET A 359 20.35 -0.05 1.06
CA MET A 359 20.90 0.45 -0.19
C MET A 359 21.15 1.95 -0.26
N GLU A 360 21.07 2.68 0.86
CA GLU A 360 21.55 4.05 0.89
C GLU A 360 23.07 4.10 0.70
N ASP A 361 23.47 5.20 0.07
CA ASP A 361 24.83 5.53 -0.30
C ASP A 361 25.25 6.77 0.51
N VAL A 362 26.28 6.63 1.34
CA VAL A 362 26.52 7.47 2.53
C VAL A 362 27.95 7.99 2.64
N ASP A 363 28.71 7.97 1.54
CA ASP A 363 30.07 8.50 1.46
C ASP A 363 30.22 9.93 1.99
N TYR A 364 29.21 10.77 1.76
CA TYR A 364 29.28 12.21 1.95
C TYR A 364 28.10 12.76 2.76
N TRP A 365 28.35 13.92 3.40
CA TRP A 365 27.37 14.65 4.17
C TRP A 365 27.07 16.04 3.58
N ASN A 366 25.79 16.33 3.37
CA ASN A 366 25.30 17.62 2.91
C ASN A 366 25.08 18.60 4.07
N LYS A 367 26.10 19.42 4.34
CA LYS A 367 26.05 20.47 5.38
C LYS A 367 24.99 21.55 5.14
N ASN A 368 24.44 21.66 3.93
CA ASN A 368 23.44 22.66 3.56
C ASN A 368 22.05 22.02 3.32
N TRP A 369 21.80 20.83 3.89
CA TRP A 369 20.49 20.18 3.80
C TRP A 369 19.38 21.11 4.32
N ASN A 370 18.28 21.17 3.58
CA ASN A 370 17.19 22.13 3.80
C ASN A 370 15.84 21.44 4.04
N GLY A 371 15.85 20.17 4.43
CA GLY A 371 14.65 19.36 4.66
C GLY A 371 14.13 18.62 3.42
N THR A 372 14.79 18.70 2.26
CA THR A 372 14.40 17.95 1.05
C THR A 372 15.41 16.85 0.75
N GLY A 373 14.93 15.62 0.52
CA GLY A 373 15.79 14.44 0.36
C GLY A 373 16.50 14.11 1.67
N TYR A 374 17.71 13.54 1.59
CA TYR A 374 18.49 13.15 2.77
C TYR A 374 19.74 14.03 2.95
N PRO A 375 20.24 14.16 4.19
CA PRO A 375 21.48 14.87 4.46
C PRO A 375 22.73 14.03 4.14
N TRP A 376 22.59 12.75 3.80
CA TRP A 376 23.66 11.90 3.26
C TRP A 376 23.47 11.67 1.76
N TYR A 377 24.57 11.34 1.07
CA TYR A 377 24.60 10.92 -0.34
C TYR A 377 25.96 10.26 -0.62
N GLY A 378 26.13 9.62 -1.76
CA GLY A 378 27.47 9.16 -2.16
C GLY A 378 27.73 9.07 -3.64
N ASP A 379 28.61 8.14 -4.02
CA ASP A 379 29.23 8.04 -5.33
C ASP A 379 28.47 7.21 -6.38
N GLY A 380 27.36 6.59 -5.99
CA GLY A 380 26.48 5.76 -6.81
C GLY A 380 26.50 4.28 -6.44
N ASP A 381 27.39 3.84 -5.56
CA ASP A 381 27.44 2.47 -5.04
C ASP A 381 26.78 2.37 -3.64
N ALA A 382 25.98 1.32 -3.41
CA ALA A 382 25.25 1.18 -2.16
C ALA A 382 26.16 0.74 -1.00
N ASP A 383 26.17 1.53 0.09
CA ASP A 383 26.97 1.29 1.29
C ASP A 383 26.22 0.47 2.35
N ILE A 384 24.94 0.77 2.56
CA ILE A 384 24.12 0.06 3.54
C ILE A 384 23.61 -1.24 2.94
N THR A 385 24.32 -2.32 3.25
CA THR A 385 24.08 -3.62 2.61
C THR A 385 23.40 -4.65 3.50
N ILE A 386 23.09 -4.30 4.75
CA ILE A 386 22.14 -5.01 5.62
C ILE A 386 20.89 -4.14 5.70
N GLY A 387 19.71 -4.74 5.70
CA GLY A 387 18.45 -4.01 5.75
C GLY A 387 17.42 -4.73 6.62
N ALA A 388 16.22 -4.14 6.73
CA ALA A 388 15.14 -4.70 7.53
C ALA A 388 14.82 -6.18 7.28
N PHE A 389 14.99 -6.67 6.05
CA PHE A 389 14.72 -8.07 5.70
C PHE A 389 15.75 -9.07 6.29
N GLN A 390 16.83 -8.59 6.89
CA GLN A 390 17.85 -9.40 7.57
C GLN A 390 17.82 -9.26 9.10
N ILE A 391 16.93 -8.44 9.64
CA ILE A 391 16.88 -8.17 11.09
C ILE A 391 15.54 -8.68 11.59
N ASP A 392 15.55 -9.56 12.58
CA ASP A 392 14.31 -10.01 13.24
C ASP A 392 13.94 -9.02 14.34
N ASP A 393 14.75 -8.99 15.40
CA ASP A 393 14.57 -8.09 16.53
C ASP A 393 15.58 -6.92 16.53
N LEU A 394 15.10 -5.73 16.87
CA LEU A 394 15.93 -4.57 17.18
C LEU A 394 15.57 -3.98 18.53
N ILE A 395 16.39 -4.27 19.53
CA ILE A 395 16.24 -3.78 20.91
C ILE A 395 17.21 -2.64 21.14
N VAL A 396 16.67 -1.44 21.40
CA VAL A 396 17.45 -0.21 21.61
C VAL A 396 17.35 0.26 23.06
N VAL A 397 18.50 0.36 23.74
CA VAL A 397 18.59 0.66 25.18
C VAL A 397 19.25 2.02 25.38
N GLY A 398 18.53 2.97 26.01
CA GLY A 398 19.01 4.34 26.23
C GLY A 398 19.33 5.09 24.93
N THR A 399 18.78 4.65 23.79
CA THR A 399 19.08 5.22 22.49
C THR A 399 18.37 6.57 22.29
N PRO A 400 19.08 7.60 21.82
CA PRO A 400 18.47 8.90 21.59
C PRO A 400 17.72 8.97 20.24
N CYS A 401 16.66 8.18 20.03
CA CYS A 401 15.86 8.23 18.78
C CYS A 401 15.18 9.58 18.58
N HIS A 402 14.81 10.25 19.68
CA HIS A 402 14.29 11.62 19.67
C HIS A 402 15.38 12.66 19.91
N GLY A 403 16.63 12.21 20.03
CA GLY A 403 17.80 13.03 20.31
C GLY A 403 18.02 13.35 21.78
N VAL A 404 18.95 14.27 22.00
CA VAL A 404 19.28 14.88 23.29
C VAL A 404 19.25 16.40 23.20
N PRO A 405 18.97 17.13 24.29
CA PRO A 405 18.93 18.58 24.28
C PRO A 405 20.25 19.24 23.84
N PRO A 406 20.22 20.34 23.09
CA PRO A 406 21.41 21.14 22.85
C PRO A 406 21.89 21.74 24.18
N ASN A 407 23.20 21.74 24.43
CA ASN A 407 23.89 22.27 25.63
C ASN A 407 24.16 21.30 26.79
N VAL A 408 24.01 19.99 26.60
CA VAL A 408 24.58 19.01 27.54
C VAL A 408 26.11 19.10 27.49
N ASN A 409 26.72 19.71 28.50
CA ASN A 409 28.18 19.90 28.53
C ASN A 409 28.90 18.82 29.37
N GLU A 410 30.18 18.60 29.09
CA GLU A 410 31.00 17.57 29.74
C GLU A 410 31.04 17.71 31.28
N SER A 411 31.03 18.94 31.80
CA SER A 411 31.05 19.21 33.26
C SER A 411 29.75 18.74 33.94
N PHE A 412 28.61 18.98 33.30
CA PHE A 412 27.30 18.51 33.75
C PHE A 412 27.21 16.98 33.71
N LEU A 413 27.64 16.36 32.61
CA LEU A 413 27.68 14.90 32.49
C LEU A 413 28.57 14.24 33.55
N ARG A 414 29.78 14.79 33.78
CA ARG A 414 30.68 14.33 34.86
C ARG A 414 30.09 14.51 36.26
N SER A 415 29.15 15.44 36.45
CA SER A 415 28.50 15.63 37.75
C SER A 415 27.43 14.58 38.03
N ILE A 416 26.86 13.98 36.98
CA ILE A 416 25.77 12.99 37.02
C ILE A 416 26.34 11.57 36.94
N ILE A 417 27.07 11.26 35.87
CA ILE A 417 27.74 9.96 35.65
C ILE A 417 29.23 10.13 35.97
N LYS A 418 29.54 10.19 37.26
CA LYS A 418 30.86 10.58 37.80
C LYS A 418 32.04 9.71 37.36
N TYR A 419 31.76 8.55 36.77
CA TYR A 419 32.72 7.51 36.45
C TYR A 419 32.98 7.34 34.95
N ALA A 420 32.32 8.11 34.08
CA ALA A 420 32.48 8.03 32.63
C ALA A 420 32.99 9.35 32.02
N TYR A 421 33.71 9.26 30.89
CA TYR A 421 34.25 10.41 30.14
C TYR A 421 33.58 10.51 28.77
N PHE A 422 33.11 11.72 28.46
CA PHE A 422 32.22 11.99 27.32
C PHE A 422 32.70 13.24 26.54
N PRO A 423 33.60 13.09 25.55
CA PRO A 423 34.15 14.23 24.79
C PRO A 423 33.13 14.86 23.81
N TRP A 424 32.50 15.98 24.19
CA TRP A 424 31.37 16.58 23.44
C TRP A 424 31.67 17.13 22.02
N TRP A 425 32.92 17.06 21.55
CA TRP A 425 33.38 17.66 20.29
C TRP A 425 33.45 16.69 19.09
N VAL A 426 32.97 15.45 19.25
CA VAL A 426 33.06 14.42 18.21
C VAL A 426 31.90 14.48 17.20
N GLY A 427 32.19 14.16 15.95
CA GLY A 427 31.34 14.24 14.75
C GLY A 427 29.94 13.62 14.83
N PRO A 428 29.72 12.50 15.56
CA PRO A 428 28.38 11.93 15.69
C PRO A 428 27.44 12.68 16.64
N ILE A 429 27.95 13.54 17.52
CA ILE A 429 27.12 14.24 18.51
C ILE A 429 26.10 15.19 17.85
N PRO A 430 26.48 16.02 16.86
CA PRO A 430 25.53 16.81 16.08
C PRO A 430 24.33 16.02 15.54
N ASP A 431 24.52 14.74 15.18
CA ASP A 431 23.45 13.89 14.67
C ASP A 431 22.46 13.49 15.77
N MET A 432 22.89 13.44 17.03
CA MET A 432 22.05 13.02 18.16
C MET A 432 21.33 14.19 18.84
N ILE A 433 21.56 15.44 18.44
CA ILE A 433 20.91 16.61 19.06
C ILE A 433 19.48 16.75 18.52
N TYR A 434 18.56 17.24 19.35
CA TYR A 434 17.20 17.59 18.93
C TYR A 434 17.16 18.38 17.62
N ASN A 435 16.28 17.95 16.71
CA ASN A 435 16.07 18.55 15.39
C ASN A 435 17.34 18.59 14.52
N SER A 436 18.27 17.66 14.74
CA SER A 436 19.39 17.50 13.82
C SER A 436 18.86 17.08 12.44
N PRO A 437 19.57 17.44 11.35
CA PRO A 437 19.25 16.94 10.03
C PRO A 437 19.12 15.42 9.96
N PHE A 438 19.95 14.70 10.72
CA PHE A 438 19.92 13.24 10.80
C PHE A 438 18.60 12.72 11.40
N LEU A 439 18.19 13.21 12.57
CA LEU A 439 16.98 12.73 13.24
C LEU A 439 15.72 13.15 12.51
N GLU A 440 15.70 14.35 11.92
CA GLU A 440 14.58 14.78 11.06
C GLU A 440 14.44 13.87 9.84
N ALA A 441 15.55 13.46 9.22
CA ALA A 441 15.55 12.56 8.08
C ALA A 441 15.20 11.10 8.43
N MET A 442 15.64 10.61 9.59
CA MET A 442 15.28 9.28 10.13
C MET A 442 13.79 9.20 10.48
N GLY A 443 13.25 10.25 11.11
CA GLY A 443 11.91 10.23 11.69
C GLY A 443 11.75 9.17 12.80
N TYR A 444 10.49 8.93 13.17
CA TYR A 444 10.11 8.11 14.33
C TYR A 444 9.35 6.83 13.99
N ASN A 445 9.10 6.59 12.69
CA ASN A 445 8.49 5.35 12.23
C ASN A 445 9.57 4.28 12.06
N GLY A 446 9.38 3.11 12.66
CA GLY A 446 10.21 1.94 12.36
C GLY A 446 9.73 1.17 11.13
N SER A 447 10.50 0.16 10.70
CA SER A 447 10.08 -0.81 9.70
C SER A 447 8.96 -1.74 10.22
N ASP A 448 8.09 -2.20 9.31
CA ASP A 448 7.10 -3.27 9.55
C ASP A 448 7.70 -4.68 9.44
N LEU A 449 8.96 -4.79 9.01
CA LEU A 449 9.66 -6.06 8.80
C LEU A 449 10.58 -6.45 9.97
N ILE A 450 10.50 -5.72 11.09
CA ILE A 450 11.35 -5.88 12.28
C ILE A 450 10.49 -5.68 13.52
N ASP A 451 10.75 -6.47 14.54
CA ASP A 451 10.21 -6.25 15.88
C ASP A 451 11.10 -5.29 16.68
N TYR A 452 10.60 -4.08 16.90
CA TYR A 452 11.33 -3.01 17.60
C TYR A 452 10.95 -2.96 19.08
N TYR A 453 11.94 -2.77 19.95
CA TYR A 453 11.73 -2.57 21.38
C TYR A 453 12.62 -1.46 21.94
N GLY A 454 12.01 -0.46 22.57
CA GLY A 454 12.73 0.60 23.27
C GLY A 454 12.87 0.31 24.77
N VAL A 455 14.01 0.65 25.36
CA VAL A 455 14.23 0.58 26.82
C VAL A 455 14.84 1.88 27.32
N GLY A 456 14.15 2.54 28.26
CA GLY A 456 14.55 3.80 28.88
C GLY A 456 14.81 3.66 30.38
N GLY A 457 15.76 4.44 30.91
CA GLY A 457 15.96 4.60 32.35
C GLY A 457 15.53 5.99 32.82
N ASP A 458 14.99 6.07 34.03
CA ASP A 458 14.64 7.33 34.69
C ASP A 458 15.29 7.38 36.08
N ILE A 459 16.23 8.31 36.25
CA ILE A 459 16.91 8.57 37.53
C ILE A 459 16.46 9.89 38.18
N GLY A 460 15.37 10.50 37.70
CA GLY A 460 14.79 11.73 38.22
C GLY A 460 15.57 13.01 37.91
N ILE A 461 16.43 12.98 36.88
CA ILE A 461 17.26 14.13 36.47
C ILE A 461 16.69 14.75 35.19
N ILE A 462 16.41 16.04 35.21
CA ILE A 462 16.03 16.77 34.00
C ILE A 462 17.30 17.03 33.17
N ILE A 463 17.29 16.58 31.91
CA ILE A 463 18.25 17.00 30.89
C ILE A 463 17.49 17.90 29.91
N GLY A 464 18.00 19.11 29.67
CA GLY A 464 17.29 20.16 28.93
C GLY A 464 16.46 21.05 29.86
N ASP A 465 15.29 21.48 29.39
CA ASP A 465 14.46 22.49 30.08
C ASP A 465 13.34 21.88 30.94
N TYR A 466 12.79 20.72 30.54
CA TYR A 466 11.63 20.06 31.19
C TYR A 466 11.60 18.54 30.90
N PRO A 467 10.93 17.73 31.74
CA PRO A 467 10.62 16.32 31.45
C PRO A 467 9.84 16.17 30.14
N VAL A 468 10.09 15.12 29.38
CA VAL A 468 9.52 14.92 28.04
C VAL A 468 8.48 13.79 28.04
N ASP A 469 7.49 13.90 27.16
CA ASP A 469 6.45 12.90 26.88
C ASP A 469 6.46 12.69 25.37
N PHE A 470 7.36 11.81 24.91
CA PHE A 470 7.55 11.48 23.50
C PHE A 470 6.58 10.39 23.03
N ASP A 471 6.13 9.48 23.91
CA ASP A 471 5.17 8.45 23.51
C ASP A 471 3.71 8.94 23.50
N GLY A 472 3.45 10.10 24.10
CA GLY A 472 2.15 10.78 24.07
C GLY A 472 1.11 10.17 25.01
N ASP A 473 1.54 9.38 26.00
CA ASP A 473 0.64 8.76 26.98
C ASP A 473 0.15 9.74 28.07
N GLY A 474 0.73 10.94 28.12
CA GLY A 474 0.41 12.01 29.07
C GLY A 474 1.26 12.00 30.35
N ILE A 475 2.26 11.13 30.46
CA ILE A 475 3.17 10.97 31.59
C ILE A 475 4.58 11.35 31.14
N ALA A 476 4.99 12.58 31.42
CA ALA A 476 6.34 13.01 31.11
C ALA A 476 7.39 12.40 32.04
N HIS A 477 8.46 11.86 31.47
CA HIS A 477 9.60 11.28 32.18
C HIS A 477 10.86 12.16 32.12
N TYR A 478 11.83 11.86 32.99
CA TYR A 478 13.05 12.63 33.13
C TYR A 478 14.15 12.14 32.18
N SER A 479 15.21 11.54 32.71
CA SER A 479 16.35 11.03 31.93
C SER A 479 17.08 9.93 32.68
N ASP A 480 17.91 9.20 31.94
CA ASP A 480 18.88 8.23 32.47
C ASP A 480 20.23 8.89 32.86
N GLY A 481 20.31 10.22 32.82
CA GLY A 481 21.52 10.99 33.08
C GLY A 481 22.34 11.37 31.84
N LEU A 482 22.03 10.83 30.65
CA LEU A 482 22.55 11.30 29.37
C LEU A 482 21.46 11.56 28.32
N CYS A 483 20.46 10.68 28.25
CA CYS A 483 19.37 10.71 27.29
C CYS A 483 18.03 10.85 28.03
N PRO A 484 17.06 11.59 27.46
CA PRO A 484 15.69 11.57 27.97
C PRO A 484 15.14 10.14 28.02
N THR A 485 14.38 9.82 29.06
CA THR A 485 13.93 8.45 29.36
C THR A 485 13.17 7.82 28.20
N GLU A 486 12.25 8.57 27.59
CA GLU A 486 11.42 8.08 26.48
C GLU A 486 12.08 8.20 25.11
N SER A 487 13.30 8.75 25.03
CA SER A 487 13.97 8.96 23.75
C SER A 487 14.12 7.69 22.89
N PRO A 488 14.23 6.44 23.44
CA PRO A 488 14.26 5.21 22.65
C PRO A 488 12.94 4.84 21.93
N TYR A 489 11.83 5.49 22.26
CA TYR A 489 10.51 5.21 21.67
C TYR A 489 10.51 5.36 20.15
N LEU A 490 9.64 4.60 19.48
CA LEU A 490 9.28 4.74 18.07
C LEU A 490 7.76 4.57 17.95
N GLU A 491 7.17 5.22 16.95
CA GLU A 491 5.72 5.32 16.82
C GLU A 491 5.04 3.94 16.79
N GLY A 492 4.17 3.70 17.77
CA GLY A 492 3.42 2.46 17.92
C GLY A 492 4.24 1.24 18.34
N LYS A 493 5.51 1.41 18.73
CA LYS A 493 6.39 0.31 19.17
C LYS A 493 6.48 0.27 20.72
N PRO A 494 6.68 -0.91 21.32
CA PRO A 494 6.81 -1.03 22.78
C PRO A 494 7.98 -0.22 23.36
N LEU A 495 7.72 0.46 24.47
CA LEU A 495 8.71 1.13 25.31
C LEU A 495 8.66 0.54 26.74
N TYR A 496 9.82 0.16 27.27
CA TYR A 496 9.98 -0.29 28.65
C TYR A 496 10.78 0.73 29.46
N ILE A 497 10.15 1.33 30.47
CA ILE A 497 10.77 2.33 31.33
C ILE A 497 11.12 1.73 32.69
N LEU A 498 12.33 2.00 33.18
CA LEU A 498 12.77 1.67 34.53
C LEU A 498 13.05 2.94 35.34
N GLU A 499 12.22 3.20 36.34
CA GLU A 499 12.45 4.26 37.31
C GLU A 499 13.33 3.79 38.49
N GLY A 500 14.33 4.58 38.84
CA GLY A 500 15.23 4.25 39.94
C GLY A 500 16.29 5.31 40.22
N LYS A 501 17.54 4.89 40.37
CA LYS A 501 18.66 5.76 40.73
C LYS A 501 19.89 5.44 39.91
N ALA A 502 20.80 6.42 39.81
CA ALA A 502 22.11 6.17 39.25
C ALA A 502 22.99 5.33 40.18
N TRP A 503 23.93 4.61 39.58
CA TRP A 503 24.97 3.86 40.28
C TRP A 503 25.78 4.76 41.24
N PRO A 504 26.12 4.29 42.46
CA PRO A 504 25.91 2.95 43.01
C PRO A 504 24.61 2.75 43.80
N LEU A 505 23.67 3.69 43.73
CA LEU A 505 22.42 3.62 44.50
C LEU A 505 21.28 2.93 43.75
N GLY A 506 21.44 2.73 42.45
CA GLY A 506 20.55 2.00 41.55
C GLY A 506 21.29 1.64 40.26
N GLU A 507 20.56 1.13 39.29
CA GLU A 507 21.10 0.58 38.04
C GLU A 507 20.36 1.15 36.81
N GLU A 508 19.63 2.25 37.00
CA GLU A 508 18.75 2.85 36.00
C GLU A 508 19.40 4.03 35.23
N ASP A 509 20.68 4.32 35.47
CA ASP A 509 21.42 5.30 34.68
C ASP A 509 21.90 4.74 33.33
N HIS A 510 22.22 5.66 32.41
CA HIS A 510 22.52 5.38 31.00
C HIS A 510 23.47 4.22 30.75
N MET A 511 24.54 4.12 31.55
CA MET A 511 25.55 3.06 31.38
C MET A 511 25.14 1.77 32.09
N SER A 512 24.55 1.89 33.28
CA SER A 512 24.16 0.74 34.11
C SER A 512 23.02 -0.07 33.49
N LEU A 513 22.10 0.59 32.77
CA LEU A 513 20.95 -0.03 32.10
C LEU A 513 21.36 -1.26 31.28
N ILE A 514 22.42 -1.17 30.47
CA ILE A 514 22.88 -2.29 29.66
C ILE A 514 23.99 -3.10 30.33
N ALA A 515 24.85 -2.47 31.14
CA ALA A 515 26.02 -3.12 31.69
C ALA A 515 25.71 -4.11 32.82
N ILE A 516 24.78 -3.74 33.73
CA ILE A 516 24.56 -4.46 34.99
C ILE A 516 23.10 -4.67 35.37
N ASN A 517 22.14 -3.96 34.76
CA ASN A 517 20.74 -4.04 35.14
C ASN A 517 20.09 -5.37 34.73
N ASP A 518 19.82 -6.23 35.72
CA ASP A 518 19.33 -7.58 35.48
C ASP A 518 17.94 -7.60 34.84
N LYS A 519 17.08 -6.62 35.13
CA LYS A 519 15.73 -6.50 34.56
C LYS A 519 15.78 -6.18 33.07
N VAL A 520 16.68 -5.29 32.68
CA VAL A 520 16.91 -4.97 31.26
C VAL A 520 17.41 -6.22 30.52
N HIS A 521 18.34 -6.99 31.12
CA HIS A 521 18.80 -8.23 30.48
C HIS A 521 17.70 -9.29 30.38
N GLU A 522 16.83 -9.42 31.39
CA GLU A 522 15.66 -10.31 31.32
C GLU A 522 14.67 -9.87 30.24
N TYR A 523 14.45 -8.56 30.10
CA TYR A 523 13.63 -8.01 29.04
C TYR A 523 14.22 -8.33 27.66
N ILE A 524 15.53 -8.17 27.47
CA ILE A 524 16.22 -8.55 26.22
C ILE A 524 16.02 -10.03 25.92
N LEU A 525 16.31 -10.92 26.87
CA LEU A 525 16.16 -12.37 26.69
C LEU A 525 14.72 -12.77 26.32
N LYS A 526 13.73 -12.12 26.94
CA LYS A 526 12.32 -12.40 26.67
C LYS A 526 11.93 -12.03 25.24
N HIS A 527 12.46 -10.93 24.70
CA HIS A 527 12.02 -10.42 23.40
C HIS A 527 12.82 -10.94 22.22
N LEU A 528 14.05 -11.42 22.44
CA LEU A 528 14.85 -12.08 21.40
C LEU A 528 14.28 -13.41 20.92
N ILE A 529 13.31 -14.01 21.63
CA ILE A 529 12.50 -15.16 21.20
C ILE A 529 11.16 -15.07 21.92
N ASN A 530 10.09 -14.80 21.17
CA ASN A 530 8.72 -14.69 21.73
C ASN A 530 7.78 -15.82 21.26
#